data_AF-A0A238Y2B6-F1
#
_entry.id   AF-A0A238Y2B6-F1
#
_cell.length_a   1.000
_cell.length_b   1.000
_cell.length_c   1.000
_cell.angle_alpha   90.00
_cell.angle_beta   90.00
_cell.angle_gamma   90.00
#
_symmetry.space_group_name_H-M   'P 1'
#
loop_
_entity.id
_entity.type
_entity.pdbx_description
1 polymer ?
#
loop_
_entity_poly.entity_id
_entity_poly.type
_entity_poly.pdbx_seq_one_letter_code
_entity_poly.pdbx_strand_id
1 'polypeptide(L)'
;MEYKAQCRVGHSLRAVRPQGAFVSASAHQQRILTAILAVSLVALALWQGGVFVLAVLVAVSALGQWEFTAMFRPGPEHRPLRLTGMALGLGLLLAVRLAGQEYLAWVLAACFWFLALRFLLRYGRDQEGADFHDELILMAGLMYLPLMLQFCLSLSTPEIVLVLLSTAVSDTAAYYSGTYFGKTKIWPQVSPKKSWAGSIGGFIGCVAAVTAYGVSFGDAPVVLWVLLGALLNIAAQMGDFFESALKRKLCVKDSGTLLPGHGGLLDRIDSLLLALPCYALFKEVAPLFP
;
A
#
# COMPACT_ATOMS: atom_id res chain seq x y z
N MET A 1 -29.53 5.44 -11.03
CA MET A 1 -29.29 4.47 -12.13
C MET A 1 -28.05 4.82 -12.98
N GLU A 2 -27.39 5.97 -12.75
CA GLU A 2 -26.16 6.38 -13.48
C GLU A 2 -24.88 5.61 -13.09
N TYR A 3 -24.78 5.04 -11.89
CA TYR A 3 -23.58 4.30 -11.42
C TYR A 3 -23.23 3.08 -12.29
N LYS A 4 -24.22 2.39 -12.87
CA LYS A 4 -23.99 1.22 -13.75
C LYS A 4 -23.66 1.60 -15.20
N ALA A 5 -23.85 2.86 -15.60
CA ALA A 5 -23.60 3.30 -16.97
C ALA A 5 -22.10 3.52 -17.24
N GLN A 6 -21.35 4.06 -16.26
CA GLN A 6 -19.91 4.31 -16.41
C GLN A 6 -19.07 3.03 -16.50
N CYS A 7 -19.40 1.96 -15.77
CA CYS A 7 -18.63 0.72 -15.86
C CYS A 7 -18.95 -0.13 -17.12
N ARG A 8 -19.94 0.23 -17.96
CA ARG A 8 -20.29 -0.56 -19.16
C ARG A 8 -19.49 -0.23 -20.43
N VAL A 9 -18.81 0.92 -20.47
CA VAL A 9 -18.21 1.41 -21.73
C VAL A 9 -16.79 0.83 -21.98
N GLY A 10 -16.14 0.23 -20.98
CA GLY A 10 -14.74 -0.23 -21.09
C GLY A 10 -14.50 -1.67 -21.56
N HIS A 11 -15.53 -2.47 -21.84
CA HIS A 11 -15.39 -3.92 -22.11
C HIS A 11 -15.68 -4.30 -23.57
N SER A 12 -14.82 -3.88 -24.51
CA SER A 12 -14.80 -4.49 -25.85
C SER A 12 -13.40 -4.57 -26.44
N LEU A 13 -12.49 -5.31 -25.80
CA LEU A 13 -11.30 -5.83 -26.48
C LEU A 13 -11.13 -7.31 -26.12
N ARG A 14 -11.52 -8.18 -27.06
CA ARG A 14 -11.19 -9.60 -27.04
C ARG A 14 -9.69 -9.75 -27.30
N ALA A 15 -8.94 -10.19 -26.31
CA ALA A 15 -7.55 -10.61 -26.49
C ALA A 15 -7.51 -12.03 -27.09
N VAL A 16 -7.02 -12.13 -28.32
CA VAL A 16 -6.62 -13.40 -28.94
C VAL A 16 -5.32 -13.84 -28.25
N ARG A 17 -5.31 -15.00 -27.59
CA ARG A 17 -4.10 -15.59 -26.98
C ARG A 17 -3.31 -16.36 -28.03
N PRO A 18 -2.00 -16.11 -28.21
CA PRO A 18 -1.13 -17.07 -28.86
C PRO A 18 -0.82 -18.23 -27.89
N GLN A 19 -0.96 -19.46 -28.37
CA GLN A 19 -0.63 -20.68 -27.64
C GLN A 19 0.88 -20.91 -27.69
N GLY A 20 1.56 -20.76 -26.56
CA GLY A 20 2.93 -21.20 -26.33
C GLY A 20 2.97 -22.06 -25.09
N ALA A 21 3.28 -23.35 -25.26
CA ALA A 21 3.33 -24.34 -24.18
C ALA A 21 4.58 -24.14 -23.32
N PHE A 22 4.42 -23.44 -22.18
CA PHE A 22 5.24 -23.65 -20.99
C PHE A 22 4.36 -24.35 -19.96
N VAL A 23 4.87 -25.42 -19.34
CA VAL A 23 4.22 -26.10 -18.23
C VAL A 23 4.06 -25.10 -17.09
N SER A 24 2.91 -24.43 -17.03
CA SER A 24 2.63 -23.43 -16.01
C SER A 24 2.38 -24.17 -14.70
N ALA A 25 3.17 -23.87 -13.66
CA ALA A 25 2.83 -24.23 -12.30
C ALA A 25 1.36 -23.87 -12.02
N SER A 26 0.64 -24.73 -11.30
CA SER A 26 -0.76 -24.46 -10.98
C SER A 26 -0.91 -23.08 -10.34
N ALA A 27 -2.04 -22.40 -10.56
CA ALA A 27 -2.27 -21.04 -10.03
C ALA A 27 -2.04 -20.93 -8.51
N HIS A 28 -2.18 -22.04 -7.77
CA HIS A 28 -1.88 -22.12 -6.35
C HIS A 28 -0.36 -22.20 -6.05
N GLN A 29 0.40 -22.98 -6.81
CA GLN A 29 1.86 -23.05 -6.69
C GLN A 29 2.54 -21.72 -7.01
N GLN A 30 2.06 -21.01 -8.04
CA GLN A 30 2.55 -19.66 -8.38
C GLN A 30 2.32 -18.67 -7.24
N ARG A 31 1.21 -18.82 -6.51
CA ARG A 31 0.92 -18.00 -5.33
C ARG A 31 1.90 -18.30 -4.20
N ILE A 32 2.03 -19.56 -3.79
CA ILE A 32 2.92 -19.91 -2.68
C ILE A 32 4.36 -19.45 -2.96
N LEU A 33 4.86 -19.64 -4.19
CA LEU A 33 6.20 -19.24 -4.57
C LEU A 33 6.43 -17.73 -4.47
N THR A 34 5.49 -16.92 -4.99
CA THR A 34 5.60 -15.46 -4.95
C THR A 34 5.54 -14.92 -3.51
N ALA A 35 4.71 -15.52 -2.66
CA ALA A 35 4.64 -15.16 -1.23
C ALA A 35 5.94 -15.52 -0.49
N ILE A 36 6.47 -16.74 -0.70
CA ILE A 36 7.74 -17.17 -0.09
C ILE A 36 8.87 -16.23 -0.52
N LEU A 37 8.97 -15.92 -1.81
CA LEU A 37 10.02 -15.05 -2.33
C LEU A 37 9.90 -13.62 -1.76
N ALA A 38 8.69 -13.07 -1.68
CA ALA A 38 8.47 -11.75 -1.09
C ALA A 38 8.85 -11.71 0.40
N VAL A 39 8.40 -12.67 1.20
CA VAL A 39 8.75 -12.76 2.63
C VAL A 39 10.26 -12.97 2.81
N SER A 40 10.88 -13.82 2.00
CA SER A 40 12.32 -14.10 2.07
C SER A 40 13.15 -12.86 1.72
N LEU A 41 12.71 -12.09 0.72
CA LEU A 41 13.35 -10.83 0.33
C LEU A 41 13.26 -9.80 1.46
N VAL A 42 12.08 -9.64 2.07
CA VAL A 42 11.89 -8.73 3.20
C VAL A 42 12.74 -9.17 4.39
N ALA A 43 12.74 -10.46 4.74
CA ALA A 43 13.54 -10.99 5.83
C ALA A 43 15.05 -10.77 5.62
N LEU A 44 15.55 -11.03 4.40
CA LEU A 44 16.95 -10.77 4.05
C LEU A 44 17.30 -9.28 4.13
N ALA A 45 16.40 -8.41 3.67
CA ALA A 45 16.60 -6.97 3.73
C ALA A 45 16.64 -6.45 5.18
N LEU A 46 15.77 -6.98 6.04
CA LEU A 46 15.75 -6.67 7.47
C LEU A 46 16.97 -7.19 8.22
N TRP A 47 17.51 -8.35 7.81
CA TRP A 47 18.73 -8.90 8.39
C TRP A 47 19.96 -8.04 8.06
N GLN A 48 20.08 -7.59 6.80
CA GLN A 48 21.20 -6.75 6.36
C GLN A 48 21.06 -5.29 6.80
N GLY A 49 19.82 -4.80 6.92
CA GLY A 49 19.51 -3.43 7.32
C GLY A 49 19.87 -2.37 6.27
N GLY A 50 19.71 -1.10 6.65
CA GLY A 50 20.20 0.07 5.91
C GLY A 50 19.77 0.12 4.44
N VAL A 51 20.75 -0.01 3.53
CA VAL A 51 20.55 0.13 2.07
C VAL A 51 19.63 -0.96 1.52
N PHE A 52 19.60 -2.16 2.11
CA PHE A 52 18.73 -3.24 1.63
C PHE A 52 17.26 -2.96 1.94
N VAL A 53 16.96 -2.41 3.12
CA VAL A 53 15.61 -1.96 3.48
C VAL A 53 15.17 -0.84 2.54
N LEU A 54 16.04 0.15 2.29
CA LEU A 54 15.77 1.21 1.32
C LEU A 54 15.50 0.64 -0.09
N ALA A 55 16.28 -0.33 -0.56
CA ALA A 55 16.10 -0.94 -1.87
C ALA A 55 14.72 -1.62 -1.99
N VAL A 56 14.28 -2.33 -0.95
CA VAL A 56 12.93 -2.92 -0.89
C VAL A 56 11.86 -1.83 -0.89
N LEU A 57 12.00 -0.77 -0.08
CA LEU A 57 11.03 0.33 -0.05
C LEU A 57 10.94 1.08 -1.38
N VAL A 58 12.08 1.32 -2.04
CA VAL A 58 12.13 1.92 -3.37
C VAL A 58 11.45 1.01 -4.39
N ALA A 59 11.71 -0.29 -4.38
CA ALA A 59 11.06 -1.23 -5.28
C ALA A 59 9.55 -1.27 -5.06
N VAL A 60 9.11 -1.38 -3.81
CA VAL A 60 7.68 -1.40 -3.43
C VAL A 60 7.00 -0.09 -3.83
N SER A 61 7.61 1.05 -3.52
CA SER A 61 7.14 2.38 -3.92
C SER A 61 7.02 2.49 -5.44
N ALA A 62 8.06 2.12 -6.19
CA ALA A 62 8.09 2.26 -7.64
C ALA A 62 7.02 1.39 -8.32
N LEU A 63 6.89 0.13 -7.90
CA LEU A 63 5.86 -0.78 -8.41
C LEU A 63 4.45 -0.32 -8.01
N GLY A 64 4.28 0.15 -6.78
CA GLY A 64 3.00 0.66 -6.31
C GLY A 64 2.58 1.99 -6.97
N GLN A 65 3.53 2.90 -7.24
CA GLN A 65 3.30 4.10 -8.06
C GLN A 65 2.85 3.74 -9.47
N TRP A 66 3.47 2.72 -10.05
CA TRP A 66 3.10 2.23 -11.37
C TRP A 66 1.65 1.73 -11.40
N GLU A 67 1.25 0.91 -10.42
CA GLU A 67 -0.13 0.42 -10.30
C GLU A 67 -1.11 1.55 -9.98
N PHE A 68 -0.79 2.40 -9.02
CA PHE A 68 -1.63 3.53 -8.61
C PHE A 68 -1.95 4.43 -9.80
N THR A 69 -0.92 4.89 -10.52
CA THR A 69 -1.12 5.75 -11.71
C THR A 69 -1.84 5.01 -12.84
N ALA A 70 -1.61 3.71 -13.03
CA ALA A 70 -2.30 2.90 -14.03
C ALA A 70 -3.81 2.75 -13.75
N MET A 71 -4.25 2.79 -12.49
CA MET A 71 -5.68 2.75 -12.15
C MET A 71 -6.44 4.00 -12.64
N PHE A 72 -5.81 5.18 -12.58
CA PHE A 72 -6.44 6.43 -13.04
C PHE A 72 -6.24 6.68 -14.53
N ARG A 73 -5.05 6.33 -15.05
CA ARG A 73 -4.65 6.53 -16.44
C ARG A 73 -4.18 5.19 -17.04
N PRO A 74 -5.14 4.33 -17.46
CA PRO A 74 -4.82 3.11 -18.18
C PRO A 74 -4.21 3.44 -19.56
N GLY A 75 -3.54 2.47 -20.18
CA GLY A 75 -2.95 2.63 -21.51
C GLY A 75 -1.43 2.90 -21.53
N PRO A 76 -0.73 2.55 -22.62
CA PRO A 76 0.73 2.72 -22.77
C PRO A 76 1.16 4.19 -22.94
N GLU A 77 0.30 5.06 -23.45
CA GLU A 77 0.54 6.49 -23.68
C GLU A 77 0.85 7.25 -22.38
N HIS A 78 0.33 6.77 -21.26
CA HIS A 78 0.56 7.34 -19.93
C HIS A 78 1.85 6.85 -19.26
N ARG A 79 2.69 6.07 -19.95
CA ARG A 79 3.98 5.58 -19.41
C ARG A 79 4.89 6.70 -18.86
N PRO A 80 5.03 7.87 -19.51
CA PRO A 80 5.83 8.97 -18.95
C PRO A 80 5.30 9.48 -17.61
N LEU A 81 3.97 9.47 -17.41
CA LEU A 81 3.35 9.83 -16.14
C LEU A 81 3.77 8.83 -15.03
N ARG A 82 3.71 7.53 -15.33
CA ARG A 82 4.12 6.49 -14.37
C ARG A 82 5.59 6.60 -13.97
N LEU A 83 6.46 6.82 -14.96
CA LEU A 83 7.90 7.03 -14.73
C LEU A 83 8.17 8.28 -13.89
N THR A 84 7.38 9.34 -14.09
CA THR A 84 7.47 10.57 -13.27
C THR A 84 7.11 10.25 -11.82
N GLY A 85 6.03 9.52 -11.56
CA GLY A 85 5.65 9.08 -10.22
C GLY A 85 6.71 8.22 -9.54
N MET A 86 7.29 7.26 -10.26
CA MET A 86 8.40 6.44 -9.77
C MET A 86 9.63 7.28 -9.43
N ALA A 87 10.00 8.24 -10.29
CA ALA A 87 11.14 9.12 -10.07
C ALA A 87 10.95 10.05 -8.87
N LEU A 88 9.76 10.64 -8.71
CA LEU A 88 9.42 11.46 -7.55
C LEU A 88 9.41 10.64 -6.26
N GLY A 89 8.86 9.42 -6.29
CA GLY A 89 8.87 8.52 -5.13
C GLY A 89 10.29 8.08 -4.74
N LEU A 90 11.14 7.77 -5.72
CA LEU A 90 12.57 7.51 -5.49
C LEU A 90 13.25 8.73 -4.87
N GLY A 91 13.05 9.92 -5.45
CA GLY A 91 13.61 11.17 -4.96
C GLY A 91 13.21 11.46 -3.51
N LEU A 92 11.95 11.24 -3.15
CA LEU A 92 11.46 11.43 -1.78
C LEU A 92 12.15 10.47 -0.80
N LEU A 93 12.19 9.17 -1.10
CA LEU A 93 12.81 8.18 -0.21
C LEU A 93 14.32 8.39 -0.07
N LEU A 94 15.00 8.76 -1.15
CA LEU A 94 16.43 9.11 -1.10
C LEU A 94 16.67 10.39 -0.32
N ALA A 95 15.85 11.42 -0.51
CA ALA A 95 15.97 12.68 0.22
C ALA A 95 15.79 12.47 1.72
N VAL A 96 14.77 11.71 2.13
CA VAL A 96 14.58 11.35 3.55
C VAL A 96 15.78 10.55 4.08
N ARG A 97 16.31 9.59 3.31
CA ARG A 97 17.45 8.79 3.75
C ARG A 97 18.74 9.59 3.92
N LEU A 98 18.98 10.56 3.04
CA LEU A 98 20.24 11.31 2.97
C LEU A 98 20.21 12.59 3.81
N ALA A 99 19.09 13.31 3.81
CA ALA A 99 18.96 14.60 4.47
C ALA A 99 18.20 14.53 5.80
N GLY A 100 17.41 13.48 6.04
CA GLY A 100 16.58 13.35 7.24
C GLY A 100 15.11 13.71 7.03
N GLN A 101 14.26 13.36 8.01
CA GLN A 101 12.81 13.59 7.95
C GLN A 101 12.43 15.07 8.13
N GLU A 102 13.30 15.88 8.74
CA GLU A 102 13.10 17.31 8.94
C GLU A 102 13.00 18.09 7.61
N TYR A 103 13.53 17.54 6.52
CA TYR A 103 13.45 18.13 5.18
C TYR A 103 12.21 17.69 4.39
N LEU A 104 11.36 16.82 4.94
CA LEU A 104 10.20 16.26 4.23
C LEU A 104 9.25 17.33 3.68
N ALA A 105 9.00 18.39 4.46
CA ALA A 105 8.17 19.51 4.01
C ALA A 105 8.79 20.24 2.80
N TRP A 106 10.11 20.44 2.80
CA TRP A 106 10.84 21.04 1.67
C TRP A 106 10.82 20.14 0.44
N VAL A 107 10.97 18.84 0.62
CA VAL A 107 10.90 17.86 -0.48
C VAL A 107 9.51 17.85 -1.10
N LEU A 108 8.45 17.81 -0.29
CA LEU A 108 7.07 17.86 -0.78
C LEU A 108 6.75 19.18 -1.48
N ALA A 109 7.24 20.31 -0.95
CA ALA A 109 7.13 21.61 -1.60
C ALA A 109 7.85 21.60 -2.96
N ALA A 110 9.08 21.08 -3.03
CA ALA A 110 9.83 20.95 -4.28
C ALA A 110 9.10 20.07 -5.30
N CYS A 111 8.51 18.94 -4.88
CA CYS A 111 7.68 18.10 -5.72
C CYS A 111 6.44 18.86 -6.23
N PHE A 112 5.77 19.63 -5.38
CA PHE A 112 4.63 20.46 -5.78
C PHE A 112 5.04 21.49 -6.84
N TRP A 113 6.12 22.23 -6.60
CA TRP A 113 6.65 23.22 -7.54
C TRP A 113 7.03 22.60 -8.88
N PHE A 114 7.69 21.44 -8.85
CA PHE A 114 8.02 20.68 -10.06
C PHE A 114 6.76 20.28 -10.85
N LEU A 115 5.73 19.75 -10.16
CA LEU A 115 4.48 19.35 -10.79
C LEU A 115 3.71 20.56 -11.34
N ALA A 116 3.68 21.67 -10.61
CA ALA A 116 3.07 22.92 -11.07
C ALA A 116 3.78 23.46 -12.32
N LEU A 117 5.12 23.44 -12.36
CA LEU A 117 5.88 23.82 -13.54
C LEU A 117 5.61 22.87 -14.71
N ARG A 118 5.55 21.56 -14.47
CA ARG A 118 5.19 20.56 -15.48
C ARG A 118 3.81 20.84 -16.08
N PHE A 119 2.81 21.18 -15.25
CA PHE A 119 1.49 21.58 -15.71
C PHE A 119 1.55 22.85 -16.57
N LEU A 120 2.21 23.91 -16.09
CA LEU A 120 2.35 25.17 -16.82
C LEU A 120 2.99 24.98 -18.19
N LEU A 121 4.05 24.16 -18.28
CA LEU A 121 4.72 23.85 -19.54
C LEU A 121 3.84 23.04 -20.50
N ARG A 122 3.01 22.13 -19.99
CA ARG A 122 2.03 21.39 -20.80
C ARG A 122 0.94 22.33 -21.29
N TYR A 123 0.37 23.13 -20.40
CA TYR A 123 -0.69 24.09 -20.71
C TYR A 123 -0.26 25.14 -21.73
N GLY A 124 0.99 25.63 -21.63
CA GLY A 124 1.54 26.56 -22.61
C GLY A 124 1.78 25.95 -24.00
N ARG A 125 1.91 24.63 -24.11
CA ARG A 125 2.07 23.92 -25.39
C ARG A 125 0.74 23.47 -25.99
N ASP A 126 -0.17 23.03 -25.14
CA ASP A 126 -1.46 22.46 -25.51
C ASP A 126 -2.48 22.75 -24.40
N GLN A 127 -3.28 23.80 -24.60
CA GLN A 127 -4.27 24.25 -23.61
C GLN A 127 -5.43 23.26 -23.45
N GLU A 128 -5.79 22.56 -24.53
CA GLU A 128 -6.93 21.63 -24.53
C GLU A 128 -6.54 20.25 -23.98
N GLY A 129 -5.31 19.80 -24.23
CA GLY A 129 -4.80 18.50 -23.74
C GLY A 129 -4.13 18.52 -22.36
N ALA A 130 -3.88 19.69 -21.77
CA ALA A 130 -3.27 19.82 -20.45
C ALA A 130 -4.28 19.67 -19.31
N ASP A 131 -4.48 18.42 -18.86
CA ASP A 131 -5.33 18.10 -17.72
C ASP A 131 -4.55 18.13 -16.39
N PHE A 132 -4.89 19.07 -15.50
CA PHE A 132 -4.31 19.20 -14.16
C PHE A 132 -4.56 17.97 -13.27
N HIS A 133 -5.54 17.13 -13.60
CA HIS A 133 -5.76 15.87 -12.89
C HIS A 133 -4.51 14.98 -12.88
N ASP A 134 -3.68 15.02 -13.92
CA ASP A 134 -2.47 14.20 -13.98
C ASP A 134 -1.49 14.56 -12.86
N GLU A 135 -1.30 15.86 -12.61
CA GLU A 135 -0.43 16.34 -11.53
C GLU A 135 -1.02 16.05 -10.16
N LEU A 136 -2.35 16.13 -10.01
CA LEU A 136 -3.04 15.74 -8.78
C LEU A 136 -2.90 14.23 -8.51
N ILE A 137 -2.99 13.39 -9.54
CA ILE A 137 -2.77 11.94 -9.41
C ILE A 137 -1.33 11.66 -8.97
N LEU A 138 -0.34 12.34 -9.54
CA LEU A 138 1.06 12.18 -9.11
C LEU A 138 1.27 12.61 -7.65
N MET A 139 0.69 13.74 -7.24
CA MET A 139 0.79 14.21 -5.86
C MET A 139 0.08 13.26 -4.89
N ALA A 140 -1.14 12.82 -5.22
CA ALA A 140 -1.87 11.85 -4.41
C ALA A 140 -1.11 10.51 -4.31
N GLY A 141 -0.51 10.05 -5.40
CA GLY A 141 0.36 8.87 -5.41
C GLY A 141 1.55 9.05 -4.48
N LEU A 142 2.24 10.18 -4.55
CA LEU A 142 3.39 10.52 -3.69
C LEU A 142 2.99 10.51 -2.20
N MET A 143 1.84 11.08 -1.87
CA MET A 143 1.31 11.10 -0.50
C MET A 143 0.85 9.72 -0.02
N TYR A 144 0.29 8.90 -0.91
CA TYR A 144 -0.27 7.61 -0.52
C TYR A 144 0.80 6.52 -0.34
N LEU A 145 1.84 6.50 -1.17
CA LEU A 145 2.87 5.44 -1.12
C LEU A 145 4.19 5.89 -0.48
N PRO A 146 5.10 6.62 -1.17
CA PRO A 146 6.44 6.87 -0.63
C PRO A 146 6.40 7.72 0.65
N LEU A 147 5.44 8.63 0.80
CA LEU A 147 5.27 9.39 2.04
C LEU A 147 4.85 8.50 3.23
N MET A 148 4.09 7.42 2.99
CA MET A 148 3.73 6.47 4.04
C MET A 148 4.86 5.47 4.29
N LEU A 149 5.52 4.98 3.23
CA LEU A 149 6.63 4.03 3.30
C LEU A 149 7.89 4.63 3.93
N GLN A 150 8.09 5.96 3.85
CA GLN A 150 9.27 6.61 4.43
C GLN A 150 9.36 6.41 5.94
N PHE A 151 8.23 6.22 6.64
CA PHE A 151 8.25 5.96 8.08
C PHE A 151 9.05 4.70 8.43
N CYS A 152 9.10 3.69 7.56
CA CYS A 152 9.97 2.53 7.75
C CYS A 152 11.46 2.88 7.88
N LEU A 153 11.91 4.01 7.31
CA LEU A 153 13.32 4.42 7.35
C LEU A 153 13.75 4.90 8.76
N SER A 154 12.80 5.29 9.62
CA SER A 154 13.06 5.67 11.02
C SER A 154 12.75 4.54 12.01
N LEU A 155 12.39 3.36 11.53
CA LEU A 155 12.06 2.20 12.37
C LEU A 155 13.24 1.24 12.46
N SER A 156 13.43 0.66 13.65
CA SER A 156 14.34 -0.45 13.86
C SER A 156 13.71 -1.77 13.36
N THR A 157 14.53 -2.81 13.19
CA THR A 157 14.06 -4.09 12.68
C THR A 157 12.90 -4.70 13.50
N PRO A 158 12.94 -4.74 14.86
CA PRO A 158 11.81 -5.22 15.65
C PRO A 158 10.51 -4.45 15.43
N GLU A 159 10.62 -3.13 15.21
CA GLU A 159 9.48 -2.25 14.98
C GLU A 159 8.84 -2.53 13.62
N ILE A 160 9.65 -2.67 12.56
CA ILE A 160 9.16 -3.03 11.22
C ILE A 160 8.48 -4.40 11.26
N VAL A 161 9.08 -5.37 11.96
CA VAL A 161 8.49 -6.71 12.13
C VAL A 161 7.16 -6.64 12.86
N LEU A 162 7.04 -5.84 13.93
CA LEU A 162 5.79 -5.65 14.66
C LEU A 162 4.69 -5.08 13.76
N VAL A 163 4.99 -4.05 12.95
CA VAL A 163 3.99 -3.46 12.05
C VAL A 163 3.55 -4.47 10.98
N LEU A 164 4.50 -5.18 10.35
CA LEU A 164 4.18 -6.24 9.37
C LEU A 164 3.37 -7.39 10.00
N LEU A 165 3.70 -7.79 11.23
CA LEU A 165 2.96 -8.79 11.99
C LEU A 165 1.53 -8.31 12.26
N SER A 166 1.35 -7.04 12.64
CA SER A 166 0.05 -6.48 13.00
C SER A 166 -0.95 -6.55 11.84
N THR A 167 -0.52 -6.21 10.63
CA THR A 167 -1.36 -6.24 9.43
C THR A 167 -1.58 -7.67 8.95
N ALA A 168 -0.53 -8.49 8.89
CA ALA A 168 -0.64 -9.89 8.46
C ALA A 168 -1.57 -10.72 9.37
N VAL A 169 -1.46 -10.56 10.69
CA VAL A 169 -2.34 -11.24 11.65
C VAL A 169 -3.75 -10.67 11.58
N SER A 170 -3.92 -9.35 11.47
CA SER A 170 -5.22 -8.71 11.30
C SER A 170 -5.98 -9.32 10.12
N ASP A 171 -5.36 -9.37 8.94
CA ASP A 171 -6.00 -9.86 7.71
C ASP A 171 -6.32 -11.35 7.80
N THR A 172 -5.40 -12.13 8.36
CA THR A 172 -5.58 -13.57 8.54
C THR A 172 -6.73 -13.86 9.51
N ALA A 173 -6.74 -13.21 10.67
CA ALA A 173 -7.78 -13.38 11.66
C ALA A 173 -9.13 -12.88 11.15
N ALA A 174 -9.16 -11.76 10.42
CA ALA A 174 -10.37 -11.24 9.80
C ALA A 174 -10.93 -12.15 8.70
N TYR A 175 -10.04 -12.77 7.91
CA TYR A 175 -10.43 -13.73 6.88
C TYR A 175 -11.09 -14.96 7.50
N TYR A 176 -10.48 -15.59 8.51
CA TYR A 176 -11.03 -16.79 9.12
C TYR A 176 -12.32 -16.50 9.89
N SER A 177 -12.30 -15.50 10.79
CA SER A 177 -13.51 -15.13 11.56
C SER A 177 -14.65 -14.67 10.65
N GLY A 178 -14.35 -13.93 9.58
CA GLY A 178 -15.32 -13.51 8.58
C GLY A 178 -15.87 -14.66 7.74
N THR A 179 -15.08 -15.70 7.49
CA THR A 179 -15.53 -16.89 6.75
C THR A 179 -16.45 -17.76 7.59
N TYR A 180 -16.11 -18.01 8.86
CA TYR A 180 -16.90 -18.87 9.74
C TYR A 180 -18.12 -18.18 10.34
N PHE A 181 -18.02 -16.89 10.68
CA PHE A 181 -19.04 -16.17 11.46
C PHE A 181 -19.62 -14.94 10.74
N GLY A 182 -19.10 -14.58 9.56
CA GLY A 182 -19.39 -13.32 8.88
C GLY A 182 -20.73 -13.23 8.13
N LYS A 183 -21.83 -13.20 8.89
CA LYS A 183 -23.20 -13.03 8.37
C LYS A 183 -23.48 -11.57 7.97
N THR A 184 -23.19 -10.61 8.85
CA THR A 184 -23.49 -9.19 8.65
C THR A 184 -22.33 -8.45 8.00
N LYS A 185 -22.56 -7.82 6.85
CA LYS A 185 -21.56 -7.04 6.11
C LYS A 185 -21.40 -5.65 6.72
N ILE A 186 -20.17 -5.13 6.74
CA ILE A 186 -19.87 -3.79 7.31
C ILE A 186 -20.29 -2.71 6.31
N TRP A 187 -19.76 -2.80 5.09
CA TRP A 187 -19.97 -1.78 4.08
C TRP A 187 -20.08 -2.42 2.68
N PRO A 188 -21.26 -2.96 2.32
CA PRO A 188 -21.44 -3.75 1.09
C PRO A 188 -21.06 -3.01 -0.20
N GLN A 189 -21.23 -1.69 -0.22
CA GLN A 189 -20.94 -0.85 -1.39
C GLN A 189 -19.43 -0.65 -1.60
N VAL A 190 -18.64 -0.65 -0.52
CA VAL A 190 -17.17 -0.46 -0.57
C VAL A 190 -16.48 -1.82 -0.71
N SER A 191 -16.76 -2.74 0.22
CA SER A 191 -16.15 -4.06 0.27
C SER A 191 -17.20 -5.15 0.55
N PRO A 192 -17.75 -5.79 -0.50
CA PRO A 192 -18.85 -6.76 -0.38
C PRO A 192 -18.52 -7.99 0.49
N LYS A 193 -17.23 -8.32 0.61
CA LYS A 193 -16.77 -9.51 1.32
C LYS A 193 -16.55 -9.26 2.82
N LYS A 194 -16.28 -8.02 3.24
CA LYS A 194 -15.95 -7.69 4.64
C LYS A 194 -17.19 -7.73 5.54
N SER A 195 -17.04 -8.36 6.71
CA SER A 195 -18.11 -8.58 7.68
C SER A 195 -17.71 -8.09 9.08
N TRP A 196 -18.71 -7.75 9.91
CA TRP A 196 -18.46 -7.28 11.29
C TRP A 196 -17.73 -8.32 12.11
N ALA A 197 -18.10 -9.60 11.99
CA ALA A 197 -17.39 -10.69 12.65
C ALA A 197 -15.92 -10.77 12.21
N GLY A 198 -15.66 -10.56 10.91
CA GLY A 198 -14.30 -10.45 10.37
C GLY A 198 -13.51 -9.31 11.00
N SER A 199 -14.07 -8.09 11.02
CA SER A 199 -13.40 -6.92 11.59
C SER A 199 -13.08 -7.10 13.08
N ILE A 200 -14.02 -7.64 13.86
CA ILE A 200 -13.81 -7.90 15.30
C ILE A 200 -12.76 -8.98 15.50
N GLY A 201 -12.77 -10.07 14.71
CA GLY A 201 -11.75 -11.10 14.80
C GLY A 201 -10.36 -10.60 14.41
N GLY A 202 -10.27 -9.77 13.37
CA GLY A 202 -9.05 -9.06 12.99
C GLY A 202 -8.52 -8.19 14.13
N PHE A 203 -9.40 -7.41 14.76
CA PHE A 203 -9.07 -6.55 15.90
C PHE A 203 -8.50 -7.35 17.08
N ILE A 204 -9.22 -8.40 17.51
CA ILE A 204 -8.77 -9.25 18.63
C ILE A 204 -7.44 -9.93 18.30
N GLY A 205 -7.30 -10.49 17.09
CA GLY A 205 -6.07 -11.14 16.65
C GLY A 205 -4.88 -10.19 16.60
N CYS A 206 -5.08 -8.99 16.07
CA CYS A 206 -4.04 -7.96 15.99
C CYS A 206 -3.59 -7.50 17.39
N VAL A 207 -4.54 -7.16 18.27
CA VAL A 207 -4.25 -6.78 19.66
C VAL A 207 -3.48 -7.88 20.38
N ALA A 208 -3.91 -9.13 20.26
CA ALA A 208 -3.24 -10.26 20.88
C ALA A 208 -1.80 -10.45 20.37
N ALA A 209 -1.60 -10.40 19.04
CA ALA A 209 -0.28 -10.59 18.44
C ALA A 209 0.69 -9.44 18.76
N VAL A 210 0.22 -8.19 18.67
CA VAL A 210 1.03 -7.01 19.03
C VAL A 210 1.39 -7.03 20.51
N THR A 211 0.46 -7.39 21.39
CA THR A 211 0.72 -7.53 22.83
C THR A 211 1.71 -8.65 23.12
N ALA A 212 1.53 -9.83 22.52
CA ALA A 212 2.44 -10.96 22.71
C ALA A 212 3.86 -10.64 22.21
N TYR A 213 3.99 -10.00 21.05
CA TYR A 213 5.28 -9.58 20.52
C TYR A 213 5.92 -8.51 21.39
N GLY A 214 5.16 -7.47 21.75
CA GLY A 214 5.64 -6.35 22.55
C GLY A 214 6.15 -6.76 23.93
N VAL A 215 5.44 -7.64 24.63
CA VAL A 215 5.87 -8.19 25.94
C VAL A 215 7.11 -9.07 25.81
N SER A 216 7.33 -9.69 24.65
CA SER A 216 8.47 -10.60 24.44
C SER A 216 9.76 -9.88 24.05
N PHE A 217 9.65 -8.72 23.38
CA PHE A 217 10.78 -8.05 22.71
C PHE A 217 10.95 -6.57 23.05
N GLY A 218 10.02 -5.95 23.78
CA GLY A 218 10.10 -4.55 24.18
C GLY A 218 9.92 -4.34 25.69
N ASP A 219 10.13 -3.10 26.12
CA ASP A 219 10.21 -2.72 27.55
C ASP A 219 8.99 -1.91 28.04
N ALA A 220 8.04 -1.63 27.15
CA ALA A 220 6.85 -0.86 27.48
C ALA A 220 5.82 -1.64 28.31
N PRO A 221 5.04 -0.97 29.17
CA PRO A 221 3.91 -1.56 29.88
C PRO A 221 2.89 -2.24 28.94
N VAL A 222 2.31 -3.37 29.39
CA VAL A 222 1.30 -4.16 28.64
C VAL A 222 0.18 -3.31 28.05
N VAL A 223 -0.30 -2.31 28.79
CA VAL A 223 -1.38 -1.43 28.34
C VAL A 223 -1.03 -0.68 27.05
N LEU A 224 0.23 -0.28 26.84
CA LEU A 224 0.66 0.42 25.64
C LEU A 224 0.63 -0.50 24.43
N TRP A 225 0.99 -1.77 24.58
CA TRP A 225 0.90 -2.75 23.49
C TRP A 225 -0.54 -3.06 23.08
N VAL A 226 -1.45 -3.12 24.05
CA VAL A 226 -2.89 -3.28 23.79
C VAL A 226 -3.43 -2.09 23.01
N LEU A 227 -3.11 -0.87 23.45
CA LEU A 227 -3.51 0.37 22.76
C LEU A 227 -2.91 0.46 21.36
N LEU A 228 -1.63 0.10 21.20
CA LEU A 228 -0.96 0.05 19.91
C LEU A 228 -1.64 -0.95 18.97
N GLY A 229 -1.90 -2.18 19.43
CA GLY A 229 -2.57 -3.19 18.61
C GLY A 229 -3.95 -2.74 18.15
N ALA A 230 -4.70 -2.05 19.02
CA ALA A 230 -5.99 -1.47 18.67
C ALA A 230 -5.85 -0.39 17.58
N LEU A 231 -4.89 0.52 17.76
CA LEU A 231 -4.61 1.61 16.80
C LEU A 231 -4.18 1.07 15.44
N LEU A 232 -3.21 0.14 15.40
CA LEU A 232 -2.70 -0.44 14.17
C LEU A 232 -3.79 -1.21 13.42
N ASN A 233 -4.65 -1.93 14.13
CA ASN A 233 -5.76 -2.63 13.50
C ASN A 233 -6.77 -1.68 12.86
N ILE A 234 -7.15 -0.59 13.55
CA ILE A 234 -8.06 0.41 13.01
C ILE A 234 -7.45 1.02 11.75
N ALA A 235 -6.17 1.40 11.79
CA ALA A 235 -5.46 1.96 10.66
C ALA A 235 -5.40 0.99 9.47
N ALA A 236 -5.06 -0.27 9.71
CA ALA A 236 -5.01 -1.33 8.69
C ALA A 236 -6.37 -1.51 8.01
N GLN A 237 -7.44 -1.67 8.81
CA GLN A 237 -8.79 -1.82 8.26
C GLN A 237 -9.23 -0.60 7.44
N MET A 238 -8.89 0.61 7.91
CA MET A 238 -9.16 1.85 7.17
C MET A 238 -8.42 1.89 5.83
N GLY A 239 -7.17 1.43 5.78
CA GLY A 239 -6.36 1.37 4.56
C GLY A 239 -7.02 0.51 3.50
N ASP A 240 -7.40 -0.71 3.86
CA ASP A 240 -8.11 -1.62 2.96
C ASP A 240 -9.46 -1.06 2.47
N PHE A 241 -10.23 -0.40 3.36
CA PHE A 241 -11.51 0.17 2.99
C PHE A 241 -11.32 1.35 2.03
N PHE A 242 -10.32 2.19 2.29
CA PHE A 242 -9.96 3.30 1.41
C PHE A 242 -9.56 2.80 0.03
N GLU A 243 -8.66 1.83 -0.07
CA GLU A 243 -8.22 1.27 -1.35
C GLU A 243 -9.38 0.55 -2.07
N SER A 244 -10.19 -0.21 -1.33
CA SER A 244 -11.41 -0.82 -1.87
C SER A 244 -12.36 0.22 -2.46
N ALA A 245 -12.60 1.34 -1.76
CA ALA A 245 -13.46 2.42 -2.25
C ALA A 245 -12.87 3.07 -3.51
N LEU A 246 -11.56 3.29 -3.54
CA LEU A 246 -10.86 3.86 -4.68
C LEU A 246 -11.02 2.98 -5.93
N LYS A 247 -10.81 1.67 -5.79
CA LYS A 247 -11.02 0.69 -6.87
C LYS A 247 -12.46 0.72 -7.40
N ARG A 248 -13.45 0.81 -6.50
CA ARG A 248 -14.88 0.93 -6.89
C ARG A 248 -15.18 2.22 -7.63
N LYS A 249 -14.55 3.33 -7.25
CA LYS A 249 -14.74 4.62 -7.92
C LYS A 249 -14.16 4.61 -9.33
N LEU A 250 -13.05 3.89 -9.54
CA LEU A 250 -12.37 3.75 -10.83
C LEU A 250 -12.90 2.56 -11.67
N CYS A 251 -13.96 1.88 -11.25
CA CYS A 251 -14.51 0.69 -11.91
C CYS A 251 -13.48 -0.45 -12.11
N VAL A 252 -12.42 -0.50 -11.32
CA VAL A 252 -11.43 -1.59 -11.33
C VAL A 252 -11.65 -2.54 -10.15
N LYS A 253 -11.20 -3.79 -10.29
CA LYS A 253 -11.33 -4.80 -9.23
C LYS A 253 -10.04 -4.97 -8.44
N ASP A 254 -8.93 -5.09 -9.15
CA ASP A 254 -7.58 -5.32 -8.63
C ASP A 254 -6.74 -4.10 -9.04
N SER A 255 -5.78 -3.67 -8.20
CA SER A 255 -4.98 -2.46 -8.47
C SER A 255 -4.01 -2.62 -9.64
N GLY A 256 -3.64 -3.88 -9.94
CA GLY A 256 -2.75 -4.24 -11.03
C GLY A 256 -2.64 -5.75 -11.21
N THR A 257 -1.80 -6.16 -12.16
CA THR A 257 -1.47 -7.57 -12.42
C THR A 257 0.04 -7.82 -12.36
N LEU A 258 0.77 -6.93 -11.69
CA LEU A 258 2.23 -6.90 -11.75
C LEU A 258 2.84 -8.07 -10.96
N LEU A 259 2.13 -8.58 -9.95
CA LEU A 259 2.49 -9.82 -9.24
C LEU A 259 1.70 -11.01 -9.82
N PRO A 260 2.35 -11.94 -10.55
CA PRO A 260 1.68 -13.08 -11.16
C PRO A 260 0.91 -13.91 -10.13
N GLY A 261 -0.40 -14.05 -10.34
CA GLY A 261 -1.27 -14.86 -9.49
C GLY A 261 -1.73 -14.21 -8.18
N HIS A 262 -1.27 -12.99 -7.85
CA HIS A 262 -1.45 -12.38 -6.53
C HIS A 262 -2.30 -11.09 -6.48
N GLY A 263 -2.77 -10.59 -7.62
CA GLY A 263 -3.39 -9.27 -7.70
C GLY A 263 -2.32 -8.19 -7.87
N GLY A 264 -2.62 -6.95 -7.49
CA GLY A 264 -1.61 -5.91 -7.48
C GLY A 264 -0.78 -5.91 -6.20
N LEU A 265 0.38 -5.26 -6.26
CA LEU A 265 1.19 -4.97 -5.08
C LEU A 265 0.45 -4.03 -4.12
N LEU A 266 -0.32 -3.08 -4.64
CA LEU A 266 -1.06 -2.12 -3.82
C LEU A 266 -2.11 -2.83 -2.94
N ASP A 267 -2.79 -3.85 -3.48
CA ASP A 267 -3.73 -4.72 -2.77
C ASP A 267 -3.08 -5.52 -1.61
N ARG A 268 -1.75 -5.48 -1.47
CA ARG A 268 -0.98 -6.22 -0.44
C ARG A 268 -0.37 -5.33 0.63
N ILE A 269 -0.31 -4.03 0.36
CA ILE A 269 0.30 -3.05 1.27
C ILE A 269 -0.70 -1.97 1.70
N ASP A 270 -1.94 -1.98 1.21
CA ASP A 270 -3.00 -1.03 1.56
C ASP A 270 -3.21 -0.89 3.07
N SER A 271 -3.33 -2.01 3.79
CA SER A 271 -3.34 -2.03 5.26
C SER A 271 -2.06 -1.45 5.87
N LEU A 272 -0.90 -1.79 5.30
CA LEU A 272 0.41 -1.37 5.81
C LEU A 272 0.64 0.15 5.68
N LEU A 273 0.19 0.75 4.58
CA LEU A 273 0.40 2.17 4.29
C LEU A 273 -0.22 3.07 5.36
N LEU A 274 -1.37 2.73 5.92
CA LEU A 274 -1.95 3.50 7.02
C LEU A 274 -1.46 3.05 8.40
N ALA A 275 -1.04 1.80 8.57
CA ALA A 275 -0.48 1.34 9.85
C ALA A 275 0.86 2.00 10.20
N LEU A 276 1.72 2.25 9.20
CA LEU A 276 3.04 2.84 9.38
C LEU A 276 3.05 4.22 10.06
N PRO A 277 2.34 5.25 9.56
CA PRO A 277 2.30 6.56 10.22
C PRO A 277 1.68 6.48 11.63
N CYS A 278 0.70 5.59 11.84
CA CYS A 278 0.11 5.39 13.16
C CYS A 278 1.10 4.80 14.15
N TYR A 279 1.91 3.83 13.72
CA TYR A 279 3.00 3.29 14.54
C TYR A 279 4.03 4.37 14.86
N ALA A 280 4.50 5.09 13.83
CA ALA A 280 5.51 6.14 13.99
C ALA A 280 5.05 7.21 14.98
N LEU A 281 3.80 7.70 14.85
CA LEU A 281 3.22 8.66 15.78
C LEU A 281 3.13 8.11 17.21
N PHE A 282 2.73 6.85 17.38
CA PHE A 282 2.63 6.25 18.70
C PHE A 282 4.00 6.17 19.39
N LYS A 283 5.05 5.79 18.64
CA LYS A 283 6.43 5.69 19.12
C LYS A 283 6.96 7.04 19.63
N GLU A 284 6.62 8.15 18.98
CA GLU A 284 7.04 9.50 19.42
C GLU A 284 6.47 9.87 20.79
N VAL A 285 5.29 9.36 21.13
CA VAL A 285 4.61 9.65 22.40
C VAL A 285 5.00 8.65 23.49
N ALA A 286 5.34 7.41 23.12
CA ALA A 286 5.67 6.35 24.04
C ALA A 286 6.85 5.51 23.54
N PRO A 287 7.99 5.47 24.26
CA PRO A 287 9.09 4.58 23.92
C PRO A 287 8.65 3.13 24.13
N LEU A 288 8.68 2.34 23.05
CA LEU A 288 8.18 0.96 23.02
C LEU A 288 9.29 -0.09 23.15
N PHE A 289 10.39 0.17 22.45
CA PHE A 289 11.57 -0.67 22.38
C PHE A 289 12.77 0.09 22.96
N PRO A 290 13.82 -0.63 23.39
CA PRO A 290 15.05 -0.02 23.92
C PRO A 290 15.79 0.84 22.89
#